data_AF-A0A421JLV0-F1
#
_entry.id   AF-A0A421JLV0-F1
#
_cell.length_a   1.000
_cell.length_b   1.000
_cell.length_c   1.000
_cell.angle_alpha   90.00
_cell.angle_beta   90.00
_cell.angle_gamma   90.00
#
_symmetry.space_group_name_H-M   'P 1'
#
loop_
_entity.id
_entity.type
_entity.pdbx_description
1 polymer ?
#
loop_
_entity_poly.entity_id
_entity_poly.type
_entity_poly.pdbx_seq_one_letter_code
_entity_poly.pdbx_strand_id
1 'polypeptide(L)'
;MAGDLNLKKSWNPALVKNQKRVWDQEQAKLEELTKINIKNEEFTKEQDYLNLLKFQYGNDFKVDQLNKSEKLKLNKLNWMYEDVPFEEQEEEETKNDAGFIESKEEFNEGKAKVENLLKGNHTFKSKQNTNDRLNRIIGMGKTKSEPESLSDDPLIRIKQQQQRQKQ
;
A
#
# COMPACT_ATOMS: atom_id res chain seq x y z
N MET A 1 49.89 27.57 -24.55
CA MET A 1 50.24 26.90 -23.27
C MET A 1 49.98 25.42 -23.44
N ALA A 2 51.01 24.57 -23.33
CA ALA A 2 50.86 23.13 -23.52
C ALA A 2 50.15 22.53 -22.30
N GLY A 3 49.02 21.84 -22.52
CA GLY A 3 48.26 21.19 -21.45
C GLY A 3 49.03 20.06 -20.77
N ASP A 4 48.61 19.69 -19.56
CA ASP A 4 49.24 18.67 -18.72
C ASP A 4 49.38 17.33 -19.46
N LEU A 5 50.61 16.83 -19.57
CA LEU A 5 50.96 15.55 -20.20
C LEU A 5 50.27 14.38 -19.50
N ASN A 6 50.02 14.48 -18.20
CA ASN A 6 49.41 13.41 -17.42
C ASN A 6 47.94 13.16 -17.80
N LEU A 7 47.23 14.13 -18.37
CA LEU A 7 45.86 13.94 -18.84
C LEU A 7 45.78 12.99 -20.06
N LYS A 8 46.92 12.75 -20.74
CA LYS A 8 47.02 11.76 -21.83
C LYS A 8 47.30 10.34 -21.32
N LYS A 9 47.54 10.16 -20.02
CA LYS A 9 47.87 8.86 -19.43
C LYS A 9 46.61 8.20 -18.90
N SER A 10 46.38 6.96 -19.31
CA SER A 10 45.19 6.17 -18.96
C SER A 10 45.09 5.81 -17.48
N TRP A 11 46.20 5.84 -16.74
CA TRP A 11 46.24 5.55 -15.30
C TRP A 11 45.94 6.78 -14.43
N ASN A 12 45.87 7.99 -15.00
CA ASN A 12 45.66 9.21 -14.23
C ASN A 12 44.27 9.23 -13.58
N PRO A 13 44.15 9.32 -12.24
CA PRO A 13 42.85 9.35 -11.57
C PRO A 13 42.05 10.62 -11.86
N ALA A 14 42.70 11.72 -12.25
CA ALA A 14 42.03 12.98 -12.60
C ALA A 14 41.30 12.92 -13.96
N LEU A 15 41.49 11.86 -14.75
CA LEU A 15 40.76 11.69 -16.00
C LEU A 15 39.29 11.39 -15.70
N VAL A 16 38.36 12.14 -16.30
CA VAL A 16 36.90 11.98 -16.10
C VAL A 16 36.44 10.53 -16.27
N LYS A 17 37.00 9.80 -17.23
CA LYS A 17 36.71 8.37 -17.44
C LYS A 17 37.05 7.51 -16.22
N ASN A 18 38.16 7.79 -15.54
CA ASN A 18 38.59 7.03 -14.37
C ASN A 18 37.81 7.45 -13.14
N GLN A 19 37.53 8.74 -12.96
CA GLN A 19 36.63 9.25 -11.92
C GLN A 19 35.27 8.58 -12.00
N LYS A 20 34.70 8.47 -13.21
CA LYS A 20 33.44 7.76 -13.43
C LYS A 20 33.52 6.29 -13.01
N ARG A 21 34.60 5.58 -13.38
CA ARG A 21 34.79 4.17 -12.99
C ARG A 21 34.89 3.98 -11.48
N VAL A 22 35.59 4.89 -10.79
CA VAL A 22 35.71 4.87 -9.32
C VAL A 22 34.34 5.13 -8.71
N TRP A 23 33.62 6.15 -9.19
CA TRP A 23 32.28 6.48 -8.72
C TRP A 23 31.28 5.32 -8.91
N ASP A 24 31.28 4.66 -10.07
CA ASP A 24 30.42 3.50 -10.33
C ASP A 24 30.72 2.35 -9.32
N GLN A 25 31.99 2.15 -8.98
CA GLN A 25 32.41 1.13 -8.00
C GLN A 25 32.03 1.51 -6.57
N GLU A 26 32.22 2.79 -6.20
CA GLU A 26 31.82 3.33 -4.90
C GLU A 26 30.30 3.21 -4.71
N GLN A 27 29.53 3.54 -5.75
CA GLN A 27 28.07 3.42 -5.73
C GLN A 27 27.62 1.97 -5.55
N ALA A 28 28.22 1.02 -6.29
CA ALA A 28 27.92 -0.40 -6.14
C ALA A 28 28.26 -0.90 -4.71
N LYS A 29 29.38 -0.44 -4.13
CA LYS A 29 29.75 -0.78 -2.75
C LYS A 29 28.81 -0.17 -1.72
N LEU A 30 28.33 1.05 -1.95
CA LEU A 30 27.33 1.69 -1.11
C LEU A 30 26.02 0.89 -1.12
N GLU A 31 25.56 0.44 -2.29
CA GLU A 31 24.38 -0.43 -2.40
C GLU A 31 24.54 -1.78 -1.71
N GLU A 32 25.74 -2.37 -1.75
CA GLU A 32 26.04 -3.58 -0.98
C GLU A 32 25.95 -3.31 0.53
N LEU A 33 26.52 -2.20 1.01
CA LEU A 33 26.47 -1.82 2.42
C LEU A 33 25.05 -1.54 2.90
N THR A 34 24.21 -0.88 2.10
CA THR A 34 22.81 -0.65 2.48
C THR A 34 22.02 -1.95 2.58
N LYS A 35 22.22 -2.88 1.64
CA LYS A 35 21.62 -4.22 1.70
C LYS A 35 22.06 -5.01 2.94
N ILE A 36 23.34 -4.90 3.31
CA ILE A 36 23.87 -5.53 4.53
C ILE A 36 23.25 -4.89 5.77
N ASN A 37 23.13 -3.55 5.80
CA ASN A 37 22.52 -2.86 6.93
C ASN A 37 21.07 -3.28 7.15
N ILE A 38 20.27 -3.33 6.08
CA ILE A 38 18.87 -3.79 6.14
C ILE A 38 18.79 -5.21 6.74
N LYS A 39 19.64 -6.14 6.28
CA LYS A 39 19.69 -7.50 6.82
C LYS A 39 20.11 -7.55 8.29
N ASN A 40 21.05 -6.70 8.70
CA ASN A 40 21.46 -6.61 10.10
C ASN A 40 20.32 -6.07 10.97
N GLU A 41 19.61 -5.06 10.50
CA GLU A 41 18.43 -4.51 11.19
C GLU A 41 17.32 -5.58 11.31
N GLU A 42 17.05 -6.33 10.25
CA GLU A 42 16.12 -7.48 10.28
C GLU A 42 16.56 -8.53 11.32
N PHE A 43 17.84 -8.89 11.32
CA PHE A 43 18.39 -9.84 12.28
C PHE A 43 18.28 -9.34 13.73
N THR A 44 18.54 -8.05 13.99
CA THR A 44 18.36 -7.48 15.33
C THR A 44 16.91 -7.52 15.78
N LYS A 45 15.96 -7.21 14.90
CA LYS A 45 14.52 -7.29 15.19
C LYS A 45 14.09 -8.73 15.50
N GLU A 46 14.61 -9.70 14.75
CA GLU A 46 14.37 -11.13 15.00
C GLU A 46 14.91 -11.55 16.37
N GLN A 47 16.11 -11.10 16.72
CA GLN A 47 16.73 -11.41 18.02
C GLN A 47 15.97 -10.76 19.18
N ASP A 48 15.55 -9.51 19.04
CA ASP A 48 14.74 -8.81 20.03
C ASP A 48 13.38 -9.49 20.25
N TYR A 49 12.74 -9.91 19.16
CA TYR A 49 11.48 -10.65 19.23
C TYR A 49 11.66 -12.02 19.92
N LEU A 50 12.73 -12.76 19.59
CA LEU A 50 13.07 -14.00 20.28
C LEU A 50 13.33 -13.78 21.78
N ASN A 51 13.99 -12.68 22.16
CA ASN A 51 14.21 -12.33 23.55
C ASN A 51 12.90 -12.00 24.27
N LEU A 52 11.96 -11.31 23.62
CA LEU A 52 10.62 -11.07 24.17
C LEU A 52 9.88 -12.39 24.42
N LEU A 53 9.90 -13.33 23.48
CA LEU A 53 9.31 -14.65 23.66
C LEU A 53 9.95 -15.41 24.82
N LYS A 54 11.28 -15.34 24.96
CA LYS A 54 11.98 -15.93 26.12
C LYS A 54 11.56 -15.30 27.44
N PHE A 55 11.32 -13.98 27.49
CA PHE A 55 10.80 -13.34 28.70
C PHE A 55 9.36 -13.76 29.01
N GLN A 56 8.53 -13.97 28.00
CA GLN A 56 7.13 -14.35 28.16
C GLN A 56 6.95 -15.81 28.55
N TYR A 57 7.66 -16.73 27.89
CA TYR A 57 7.48 -18.18 28.03
C TYR A 57 8.60 -18.90 28.79
N GLY A 58 9.67 -18.17 29.15
CA GLY A 58 10.88 -18.72 29.76
C GLY A 58 11.93 -19.13 28.71
N ASN A 59 13.14 -19.47 29.17
CA ASN A 59 14.27 -19.77 28.29
C ASN A 59 14.09 -21.04 27.44
N ASP A 60 13.35 -22.04 27.96
CA ASP A 60 13.18 -23.36 27.35
C ASP A 60 11.77 -23.55 26.75
N PHE A 61 11.20 -22.48 26.20
CA PHE A 61 9.87 -22.55 25.62
C PHE A 61 9.84 -23.45 24.38
N LYS A 62 8.75 -24.18 24.21
CA LYS A 62 8.53 -25.03 23.01
C LYS A 62 7.68 -24.28 22.01
N VAL A 63 7.97 -24.43 20.71
CA VAL A 63 7.19 -23.83 19.61
C VAL A 63 5.71 -24.24 19.68
N ASP A 64 5.39 -25.39 20.26
CA ASP A 64 4.02 -25.85 20.45
C ASP A 64 3.18 -24.95 21.36
N GLN A 65 3.81 -24.29 22.34
CA GLN A 65 3.18 -23.42 23.33
C GLN A 65 2.86 -22.01 22.79
N LEU A 66 3.43 -21.64 21.64
CA LEU A 66 3.24 -20.32 21.04
C LEU A 66 1.85 -20.19 20.43
N ASN A 67 1.38 -18.95 20.34
CA ASN A 67 0.20 -18.62 19.57
C ASN A 67 0.44 -18.86 18.07
N LYS A 68 -0.63 -19.10 17.29
CA LYS A 68 -0.52 -19.33 15.84
C LYS A 68 0.21 -18.16 15.14
N SER A 69 -0.09 -16.92 15.53
CA SER A 69 0.55 -15.72 15.00
C SER A 69 2.06 -15.67 15.30
N GLU A 70 2.47 -16.02 16.53
CA GLU A 70 3.88 -16.05 16.93
C GLU A 70 4.66 -17.13 16.18
N LYS A 71 4.06 -18.31 15.97
CA LYS A 71 4.66 -19.37 15.13
C LYS A 71 4.87 -18.90 13.69
N LEU A 72 3.95 -18.12 13.14
CA LEU A 72 4.06 -17.56 11.79
C LEU A 72 5.15 -16.48 11.70
N LYS A 73 5.28 -15.63 12.73
CA LYS A 73 6.36 -14.63 12.85
C LYS A 73 7.74 -15.28 12.89
N LEU A 74 7.93 -16.32 13.70
CA LEU A 74 9.19 -17.07 13.75
C LEU A 74 9.56 -17.72 12.42
N ASN A 75 8.58 -18.24 11.69
CA ASN A 75 8.79 -18.82 10.36
C ASN A 75 8.89 -17.78 9.24
N LYS A 76 8.79 -16.47 9.54
CA LYS A 76 8.76 -15.38 8.56
C LYS A 76 7.63 -15.51 7.54
N LEU A 77 6.55 -16.22 7.90
CA LEU A 77 5.35 -16.43 7.07
C LEU A 77 4.21 -15.50 7.44
N ASN A 78 4.42 -14.62 8.42
CA ASN A 78 3.41 -13.70 8.92
C ASN A 78 2.77 -12.85 7.81
N TRP A 79 3.59 -12.30 6.90
CA TRP A 79 3.13 -11.50 5.76
C TRP A 79 2.17 -12.24 4.82
N MET A 80 2.21 -13.57 4.77
CA MET A 80 1.35 -14.38 3.91
C MET A 80 -0.05 -14.60 4.52
N TYR A 81 -0.17 -14.48 5.85
CA TYR A 81 -1.39 -14.80 6.58
C TYR A 81 -2.02 -13.60 7.30
N GLU A 82 -1.32 -12.49 7.45
CA GLU A 82 -1.89 -11.24 8.00
C GLU A 82 -2.82 -10.53 7.01
N ASP A 83 -2.52 -10.57 5.71
CA ASP A 83 -3.26 -9.83 4.66
C ASP A 83 -4.46 -10.59 4.08
N VAL A 84 -4.75 -11.80 4.57
CA VAL A 84 -5.93 -12.54 4.11
C VAL A 84 -7.10 -12.10 4.98
N PRO A 85 -8.14 -11.42 4.45
CA PRO A 85 -9.38 -11.19 5.17
C PRO A 85 -10.08 -12.54 5.33
N PHE A 86 -9.63 -13.34 6.29
CA PHE A 86 -10.21 -14.63 6.55
C PHE A 86 -11.56 -14.38 7.21
N GLU A 87 -12.61 -14.84 6.55
CA GLU A 87 -14.04 -14.72 6.86
C GLU A 87 -14.45 -15.25 8.25
N GLU A 88 -13.49 -15.67 9.07
CA GLU A 88 -13.70 -16.52 10.25
C GLU A 88 -12.87 -16.11 11.49
N GLN A 89 -12.11 -15.00 11.44
CA GLN A 89 -11.48 -14.47 12.65
C GLN A 89 -12.38 -13.43 13.31
N GLU A 90 -12.82 -13.78 14.51
CA GLU A 90 -13.61 -13.00 15.47
C GLU A 90 -13.21 -11.51 15.50
N GLU A 91 -14.20 -10.64 15.30
CA GLU A 91 -14.46 -9.33 15.92
C GLU A 91 -13.30 -8.41 16.36
N GLU A 92 -12.10 -8.48 15.78
CA GLU A 92 -11.04 -7.51 16.07
C GLU A 92 -10.99 -6.46 14.96
N GLU A 93 -11.38 -5.23 15.32
CA GLU A 93 -11.44 -4.05 14.46
C GLU A 93 -10.09 -3.78 13.77
N THR A 94 -9.93 -4.24 12.53
CA THR A 94 -8.75 -3.94 11.73
C THR A 94 -8.77 -2.46 11.32
N LYS A 95 -8.01 -1.64 12.04
CA LYS A 95 -7.80 -0.22 11.70
C LYS A 95 -6.88 -0.13 10.47
N ASN A 96 -7.38 0.49 9.40
CA ASN A 96 -6.54 0.85 8.26
C ASN A 96 -5.53 1.94 8.66
N ASP A 97 -4.37 1.99 8.00
CA ASP A 97 -3.26 2.94 8.23
C ASP A 97 -3.66 4.42 8.09
N ALA A 98 -4.84 4.69 7.51
CA ALA A 98 -5.47 6.00 7.43
C ALA A 98 -6.31 6.40 8.67
N GLY A 99 -6.36 5.56 9.71
CA GLY A 99 -7.16 5.81 10.93
C GLY A 99 -8.68 5.80 10.71
N PHE A 100 -9.14 5.42 9.51
CA PHE A 100 -10.55 5.31 9.18
C PHE A 100 -11.07 3.92 9.57
N ILE A 101 -11.95 3.88 10.56
CA ILE A 101 -12.80 2.71 10.84
C ILE A 101 -13.91 2.78 9.80
N GLU A 102 -13.75 2.10 8.67
CA GLU A 102 -14.89 1.84 7.80
C GLU A 102 -15.80 0.89 8.57
N SER A 103 -16.78 1.45 9.28
CA SER A 103 -17.80 0.65 9.94
C SER A 103 -18.49 -0.15 8.83
N LYS A 104 -18.19 -1.44 8.78
CA LYS A 104 -18.74 -2.41 7.81
C LYS A 104 -20.27 -2.41 7.80
N GLU A 105 -20.88 -1.81 8.82
CA GLU A 105 -22.28 -1.41 8.91
C GLU A 105 -22.73 -0.55 7.73
N GLU A 106 -21.98 0.48 7.31
CA GLU A 106 -22.40 1.37 6.23
C GLU A 106 -22.40 0.65 4.86
N PHE A 107 -21.45 -0.26 4.66
CA PHE A 107 -21.41 -1.13 3.48
C PHE A 107 -22.55 -2.17 3.48
N ASN A 108 -22.83 -2.79 4.64
CA ASN A 108 -23.92 -3.74 4.78
C ASN A 108 -25.31 -3.07 4.62
N GLU A 109 -25.48 -1.86 5.14
CA GLU A 109 -26.68 -1.04 4.95
C GLU A 109 -26.85 -0.63 3.48
N GLY A 110 -25.76 -0.24 2.82
CA GLY A 110 -25.76 0.06 1.38
C GLY A 110 -26.18 -1.16 0.55
N LYS A 111 -25.58 -2.32 0.82
CA LYS A 111 -25.93 -3.59 0.14
C LYS A 111 -27.38 -3.98 0.38
N ALA A 112 -27.86 -3.93 1.62
CA ALA A 112 -29.25 -4.24 1.96
C ALA A 112 -30.23 -3.28 1.27
N LYS A 113 -29.91 -1.98 1.19
CA LYS A 113 -30.72 -0.97 0.52
C LYS A 113 -30.77 -1.17 -1.00
N VAL A 114 -29.65 -1.50 -1.62
CA VAL A 114 -29.55 -1.81 -3.06
C VAL A 114 -30.30 -3.10 -3.38
N GLU A 115 -30.14 -4.16 -2.59
CA GLU A 115 -30.84 -5.42 -2.78
C GLU A 115 -32.35 -5.25 -2.63
N ASN A 116 -32.78 -4.46 -1.65
CA ASN A 116 -34.15 -4.07 -1.46
C ASN A 116 -34.70 -3.29 -2.68
N LEU A 117 -33.93 -2.34 -3.24
CA LEU A 117 -34.31 -1.59 -4.45
C LEU A 117 -34.43 -2.52 -5.67
N LEU A 118 -33.49 -3.45 -5.83
CA LEU A 118 -33.47 -4.42 -6.92
C LEU A 118 -34.63 -5.42 -6.83
N LYS A 119 -35.04 -5.78 -5.61
CA LYS A 119 -36.22 -6.63 -5.33
C LYS A 119 -37.57 -5.93 -5.56
N GLY A 120 -37.57 -4.64 -5.90
CA GLY A 120 -38.76 -3.92 -6.35
C GLY A 120 -39.78 -3.54 -5.26
N ASN A 121 -39.42 -3.69 -3.97
CA ASN A 121 -40.36 -3.47 -2.86
C ASN A 121 -40.59 -1.99 -2.48
N HIS A 122 -39.96 -1.03 -3.16
CA HIS A 122 -40.15 0.41 -2.88
C HIS A 122 -40.05 1.23 -4.16
N THR A 123 -41.07 2.06 -4.38
CA THR A 123 -41.03 3.13 -5.37
C THR A 123 -40.24 4.32 -4.82
N PHE A 124 -39.46 4.99 -5.66
CA PHE A 124 -38.71 6.19 -5.30
C PHE A 124 -39.67 7.28 -4.79
N LYS A 125 -39.84 7.42 -3.48
CA LYS A 125 -40.35 8.66 -2.91
C LYS A 125 -39.18 9.65 -2.89
N SER A 126 -39.05 10.41 -3.97
CA SER A 126 -38.23 11.61 -4.00
C SER A 126 -38.76 12.56 -2.94
N LYS A 127 -38.16 12.55 -1.73
CA LYS A 127 -38.39 13.59 -0.75
C LYS A 127 -37.67 14.84 -1.25
N GLN A 128 -38.35 15.61 -2.09
CA GLN A 128 -38.09 17.03 -2.31
C GLN A 128 -38.29 17.73 -0.95
N ASN A 129 -37.24 17.77 -0.15
CA ASN A 129 -37.23 18.56 1.08
C ASN A 129 -37.12 20.03 0.68
N THR A 130 -38.23 20.75 0.87
CA THR A 130 -38.44 22.18 0.64
C THR A 130 -37.66 23.03 1.63
N ASN A 131 -36.33 23.02 1.58
CA ASN A 131 -35.47 23.94 2.33
C ASN A 131 -34.32 24.46 1.44
N ASP A 132 -34.68 25.15 0.36
CA ASP A 132 -33.79 25.79 -0.63
C ASP A 132 -32.90 26.93 -0.09
N ARG A 133 -32.90 27.19 1.22
CA ARG A 133 -32.08 28.25 1.82
C ARG A 133 -30.63 27.82 2.06
N LEU A 134 -30.38 26.55 2.38
CA LEU A 134 -29.02 26.05 2.62
C LEU A 134 -28.28 25.75 1.30
N ASN A 135 -28.99 25.28 0.27
CA ASN A 135 -28.41 24.97 -1.05
C ASN A 135 -27.95 26.22 -1.83
N ARG A 136 -28.53 27.40 -1.54
CA ARG A 136 -28.12 28.66 -2.17
C ARG A 136 -26.78 29.18 -1.64
N ILE A 137 -26.48 28.93 -0.36
CA ILE A 137 -25.23 29.39 0.28
C ILE A 137 -24.04 28.53 -0.16
N ILE A 138 -24.27 27.23 -0.40
CA ILE A 138 -23.23 26.30 -0.89
C ILE A 138 -22.90 26.54 -2.38
N GLY A 139 -23.80 27.16 -3.14
CA GLY A 139 -23.65 27.43 -4.57
C GLY A 139 -22.87 28.71 -4.94
N MET A 140 -22.60 29.61 -3.98
CA MET A 140 -21.80 30.82 -4.23
C MET A 140 -20.31 30.51 -4.05
N GLY A 141 -19.67 30.02 -5.12
CA GLY A 141 -18.21 29.81 -5.16
C GLY A 141 -17.74 28.60 -5.95
N LYS A 142 -18.66 27.70 -6.36
CA LYS A 142 -18.32 26.62 -7.31
C LYS A 142 -18.57 27.12 -8.73
N THR A 143 -17.53 27.65 -9.37
CA THR A 143 -17.46 27.56 -10.83
C THR A 143 -17.61 26.08 -11.17
N LYS A 144 -18.60 25.75 -12.02
CA LYS A 144 -18.71 24.42 -12.62
C LYS A 144 -17.38 24.11 -13.34
N SER A 145 -16.45 23.43 -12.68
CA SER A 145 -15.70 22.41 -13.40
C SER A 145 -16.70 21.27 -13.57
N GLU A 146 -17.14 21.06 -14.81
CA GLU A 146 -17.83 19.82 -15.16
C GLU A 146 -17.00 18.66 -14.59
N PRO A 147 -17.61 17.71 -13.86
CA PRO A 147 -16.88 16.50 -13.51
C PRO A 147 -16.43 15.88 -14.83
N GLU A 148 -15.11 15.63 -14.97
CA GLU A 148 -14.57 14.87 -16.10
C GLU A 148 -15.50 13.69 -16.35
N SER A 149 -16.15 13.70 -17.51
CA SER A 149 -17.19 12.74 -17.80
C SER A 149 -16.56 11.35 -17.70
N LEU A 150 -17.16 10.41 -16.95
CA LEU A 150 -16.67 9.03 -16.90
C LEU A 150 -16.54 8.39 -18.30
N SER A 151 -17.13 9.02 -19.31
CA SER A 151 -16.95 8.71 -20.74
C SER A 151 -15.51 8.80 -21.23
N ASP A 152 -14.66 9.63 -20.62
CA ASP A 152 -13.25 9.81 -21.00
C ASP A 152 -12.28 8.91 -20.23
N ASP A 153 -12.78 7.98 -19.39
CA ASP A 153 -11.94 6.96 -18.75
C ASP A 153 -11.36 6.00 -19.81
N PRO A 154 -10.02 5.94 -19.97
CA PRO A 154 -9.37 5.06 -20.94
C PRO A 154 -9.71 3.58 -20.72
N LEU A 155 -9.97 3.15 -19.49
CA LEU A 155 -10.30 1.76 -19.18
C LEU A 155 -11.69 1.36 -19.68
N ILE A 156 -12.67 2.26 -19.61
CA ILE A 156 -14.03 2.03 -20.13
C ILE A 156 -13.99 1.90 -21.66
N ARG A 157 -13.19 2.72 -22.34
CA ARG A 157 -13.02 2.66 -23.80
C ARG A 157 -12.39 1.34 -24.26
N ILE A 158 -11.37 0.85 -23.55
CA ILE A 158 -10.74 -0.46 -23.82
C ILE A 158 -11.76 -1.59 -23.64
N LYS A 159 -12.55 -1.55 -22.57
CA LYS A 159 -13.59 -2.56 -22.29
C LYS A 159 -14.64 -2.63 -23.39
N GLN A 160 -15.12 -1.49 -23.89
CA GLN A 160 -16.07 -1.45 -25.01
C GLN A 160 -15.47 -2.02 -26.30
N GLN A 161 -14.21 -1.74 -26.58
CA GLN A 161 -13.51 -2.29 -27.76
C GLN A 161 -13.39 -3.81 -27.69
N GLN A 162 -13.07 -4.36 -26.51
CA GLN A 162 -13.03 -5.82 -26.29
C GLN A 162 -14.41 -6.46 -26.47
N GLN A 163 -15.48 -5.82 -26.00
CA GLN A 163 -16.85 -6.33 -26.20
C GLN A 163 -17.25 -6.34 -27.68
N ARG A 164 -16.88 -5.31 -28.45
CA ARG A 164 -17.10 -5.26 -29.91
C ARG A 164 -16.32 -6.32 -30.69
N GLN A 165 -15.14 -6.74 -30.21
CA GLN A 165 -14.34 -7.80 -30.84
C GLN A 165 -14.84 -9.21 -30.51
N LYS A 166 -15.66 -9.36 -29.46
CA LYS A 166 -16.24 -10.63 -29.04
C LYS A 166 -17.61 -10.92 -29.65
N GLN A 167 -18.19 -9.98 -30.39
CA GLN A 167 -19.36 -10.19 -31.25
C GLN A 167 -18.91 -10.46 -32.68
#